data_AF-A0A178W7Z7-F1
#
_entry.id   AF-A0A178W7Z7-F1
#
_cell.length_a   1.000
_cell.length_b   1.000
_cell.length_c   1.000
_cell.angle_alpha   90.00
_cell.angle_beta   90.00
_cell.angle_gamma   90.00
#
_symmetry.space_group_name_H-M   'P 1'
#
loop_
_entity.id
_entity.type
_entity.pdbx_description
1 polymer ?
#
loop_
_entity_poly.entity_id
_entity_poly.type
_entity_poly.pdbx_seq_one_letter_code
_entity_poly.pdbx_strand_id
1 'polypeptide(L)'
;MGVSMLDSSWSFRLSSKMSPSPTQKLASSFTERDPICLNLRFDHSIRAYSARALKCRSVKSEDFVERSSPFEVKKELEICFDLVHRLGRGIVYLGSARIPPNHSHYLQAQELSREAATLLDCTTWSGAGPGLMDAVTEGALEAEKPVGGIKIEKEAGEWTASKFHPYLPPQNYHTCRFFSARKHGLVDAVIRNNVSEKTAIIALPGGIGTLDEMFEILALIQLERIGSALPVPFIVMNYDAFYSKLLEFIETCENLGTVSKGEVSALWKVCNNNFEALTYLAEFYDLPDGSAKLETELRKTTPTRG
;
A
#
# COMPACT_ATOMS: atom_id res chain seq x y z
N MET A 1 -62.05 20.08 1.78
CA MET A 1 -62.63 20.14 3.15
C MET A 1 -62.82 18.71 3.64
N GLY A 2 -62.33 18.39 4.84
CA GLY A 2 -62.23 17.03 5.46
C GLY A 2 -60.75 16.61 5.62
N VAL A 3 -60.06 16.77 6.76
CA VAL A 3 -60.12 16.04 8.07
C VAL A 3 -59.75 14.56 7.87
N SER A 4 -58.77 13.88 8.51
CA SER A 4 -58.07 14.02 9.80
C SER A 4 -56.69 13.32 9.82
N MET A 5 -55.85 13.80 10.75
CA MET A 5 -54.79 13.13 11.55
C MET A 5 -54.54 11.62 11.38
N LEU A 6 -53.26 11.22 11.43
CA LEU A 6 -52.70 10.47 12.57
C LEU A 6 -51.18 10.61 12.64
N ASP A 7 -50.76 10.92 13.86
CA ASP A 7 -49.42 11.21 14.37
C ASP A 7 -48.85 9.91 14.96
N SER A 8 -47.57 9.62 14.76
CA SER A 8 -46.89 8.54 15.51
C SER A 8 -45.42 8.85 15.73
N SER A 9 -45.17 9.52 16.85
CA SER A 9 -43.87 9.70 17.50
C SER A 9 -43.23 8.37 17.88
N TRP A 10 -41.94 8.20 17.59
CA TRP A 10 -41.12 7.16 18.22
C TRP A 10 -40.29 7.78 19.35
N SER A 11 -40.64 7.45 20.59
CA SER A 11 -39.91 7.79 21.81
C SER A 11 -38.94 6.67 22.17
N PHE A 12 -37.63 6.93 22.16
CA PHE A 12 -36.65 6.05 22.80
C PHE A 12 -36.49 6.45 24.27
N ARG A 13 -36.81 5.49 25.16
CA ARG A 13 -36.73 5.66 26.62
C ARG A 13 -35.36 5.15 27.11
N LEU A 14 -34.56 6.07 27.63
CA LEU A 14 -33.39 5.77 28.48
C LEU A 14 -33.88 5.11 29.78
N SER A 15 -33.22 4.02 30.20
CA SER A 15 -33.28 3.55 31.58
C SER A 15 -31.87 3.36 32.10
N SER A 16 -31.60 4.03 33.23
CA SER A 16 -30.34 4.06 33.95
C SER A 16 -30.58 3.75 35.42
N LYS A 17 -29.56 3.16 36.07
CA LYS A 17 -29.28 3.08 37.53
C LYS A 17 -29.90 1.86 38.26
N MET A 18 -29.25 1.19 39.23
CA MET A 18 -28.11 1.57 40.10
C MET A 18 -27.43 0.33 40.76
N SER A 19 -26.20 0.56 41.24
CA SER A 19 -25.17 -0.22 41.99
C SER A 19 -25.54 -0.55 43.47
N PRO A 20 -24.65 -0.97 44.44
CA PRO A 20 -23.19 -1.27 44.44
C PRO A 20 -22.67 -2.49 45.29
N SER A 21 -21.36 -2.79 45.10
CA SER A 21 -20.28 -3.46 45.88
C SER A 21 -20.51 -4.23 47.22
N PRO A 22 -19.61 -5.18 47.60
CA PRO A 22 -18.41 -4.80 48.37
C PRO A 22 -17.11 -5.57 48.05
N THR A 23 -16.00 -4.89 48.36
CA THR A 23 -14.59 -5.29 48.42
C THR A 23 -14.28 -6.45 49.37
N GLN A 24 -13.41 -7.39 48.97
CA GLN A 24 -12.51 -8.11 49.89
C GLN A 24 -11.12 -8.30 49.25
N LYS A 25 -10.08 -7.86 49.97
CA LYS A 25 -8.67 -8.18 49.74
C LYS A 25 -8.41 -9.63 50.12
N LEU A 26 -7.62 -10.36 49.33
CA LEU A 26 -6.74 -11.40 49.87
C LEU A 26 -5.49 -11.53 48.98
N ALA A 27 -4.33 -11.32 49.59
CA ALA A 27 -3.03 -11.66 49.07
C ALA A 27 -2.80 -13.16 49.17
N SER A 28 -2.12 -13.78 48.19
CA SER A 28 -0.97 -14.69 48.41
C SER A 28 -0.72 -15.61 47.21
N SER A 29 0.57 -15.74 46.89
CA SER A 29 1.24 -16.89 46.27
C SER A 29 0.83 -17.35 44.87
N PHE A 30 1.70 -17.04 43.91
CA PHE A 30 1.96 -17.91 42.76
C PHE A 30 2.35 -19.31 43.26
N THR A 31 1.56 -20.31 42.89
CA THR A 31 1.97 -21.71 42.91
C THR A 31 1.69 -22.31 41.54
N GLU A 32 2.73 -22.93 40.97
CA GLU A 32 2.74 -23.64 39.70
C GLU A 32 1.52 -24.56 39.54
N ARG A 33 0.87 -24.52 38.37
CA ARG A 33 -0.15 -25.51 38.00
C ARG A 33 0.52 -26.60 37.17
N ASP A 34 0.49 -27.82 37.69
CA ASP A 34 0.91 -29.03 37.00
C ASP A 34 0.18 -29.23 35.65
N PRO A 35 0.85 -29.72 34.59
CA PRO A 35 0.20 -29.99 33.33
C PRO A 35 -0.69 -31.24 33.40
N ILE A 36 -1.93 -31.07 32.94
CA ILE A 36 -2.94 -32.12 32.78
C ILE A 36 -2.45 -33.15 31.74
N CYS A 37 -2.33 -34.41 32.14
CA CYS A 37 -1.93 -35.51 31.27
C CYS A 37 -3.18 -36.16 30.64
N LEU A 38 -3.39 -35.94 29.34
CA LEU A 38 -4.44 -36.60 28.55
C LEU A 38 -3.96 -38.01 28.14
N ASN A 39 -4.46 -39.04 28.82
CA ASN A 39 -4.24 -40.44 28.45
C ASN A 39 -5.18 -40.85 27.31
N LEU A 40 -4.71 -40.79 26.07
CA LEU A 40 -5.34 -41.48 24.95
C LEU A 40 -4.74 -42.90 24.83
N ARG A 41 -5.55 -43.91 25.17
CA ARG A 41 -5.24 -45.31 24.87
C ARG A 41 -5.53 -45.57 23.39
N PHE A 42 -4.49 -45.86 22.62
CA PHE A 42 -4.63 -46.50 21.32
C PHE A 42 -4.23 -47.98 21.45
N ASP A 43 -5.19 -48.85 21.18
CA ASP A 43 -5.01 -50.29 21.05
C ASP A 43 -4.78 -50.60 19.57
N HIS A 44 -3.54 -50.87 19.17
CA HIS A 44 -3.20 -51.96 18.25
C HIS A 44 -1.70 -51.99 17.89
N SER A 45 -1.25 -53.22 17.65
CA SER A 45 0.11 -53.70 17.46
C SER A 45 0.89 -53.02 16.33
N ILE A 46 2.06 -52.44 16.66
CA ILE A 46 3.13 -52.17 15.67
C ILE A 46 4.48 -52.63 16.25
N ARG A 47 5.17 -53.43 15.43
CA ARG A 47 6.50 -54.03 15.62
C ARG A 47 7.49 -53.14 16.39
N ALA A 48 8.13 -53.73 17.39
CA ALA A 48 9.30 -53.18 18.07
C ALA A 48 10.47 -53.01 17.09
N TYR A 49 10.76 -51.76 16.71
CA TYR A 49 12.08 -51.37 16.24
C TYR A 49 12.83 -50.76 17.43
N SER A 50 14.04 -51.26 17.69
CA SER A 50 14.94 -50.76 18.73
C SER A 50 15.20 -49.27 18.52
N ALA A 51 14.57 -48.44 19.35
CA ALA A 51 14.90 -47.02 19.43
C ALA A 51 16.25 -46.91 20.14
N ARG A 52 17.30 -46.54 19.38
CA ARG A 52 18.50 -45.95 19.98
C ARG A 52 18.04 -44.77 20.83
N ALA A 53 18.18 -44.88 22.15
CA ALA A 53 17.94 -43.77 23.05
C ALA A 53 18.88 -42.62 22.66
N LEU A 54 18.36 -41.64 21.92
CA LEU A 54 19.04 -40.37 21.74
C LEU A 54 19.13 -39.74 23.13
N LYS A 55 20.35 -39.72 23.65
CA LYS A 55 20.68 -39.05 24.90
C LYS A 55 20.37 -37.58 24.71
N CYS A 56 19.19 -37.15 25.15
CA CYS A 56 18.83 -35.75 25.15
C CYS A 56 19.81 -35.05 26.09
N ARG A 57 20.71 -34.25 25.49
CA ARG A 57 21.67 -33.44 26.23
C ARG A 57 20.81 -32.47 27.03
N SER A 58 20.99 -32.42 28.35
CA SER A 58 20.36 -31.38 29.18
C SER A 58 20.78 -30.03 28.62
N VAL A 59 19.84 -29.36 27.96
CA VAL A 59 20.04 -27.99 27.48
C VAL A 59 20.14 -27.13 28.73
N LYS A 60 21.34 -26.59 28.97
CA LYS A 60 21.53 -25.57 30.00
C LYS A 60 20.63 -24.39 29.64
N SER A 61 20.05 -23.76 30.66
CA SER A 61 19.08 -22.65 30.57
C SER A 61 19.64 -21.33 30.02
N GLU A 62 20.72 -21.38 29.23
CA GLU A 62 21.42 -20.23 28.67
C GLU A 62 21.74 -20.54 27.22
N ASP A 63 20.84 -20.10 26.33
CA ASP A 63 21.11 -19.66 24.95
C ASP A 63 19.76 -19.36 24.27
N PHE A 64 18.93 -18.52 24.90
CA PHE A 64 17.91 -17.79 24.14
C PHE A 64 18.66 -16.69 23.37
N VAL A 65 19.12 -17.00 22.16
CA VAL A 65 19.58 -15.96 21.23
C VAL A 65 18.38 -15.06 20.98
N GLU A 66 18.39 -13.88 21.59
CA GLU A 66 17.34 -12.89 21.42
C GLU A 66 17.24 -12.54 19.93
N ARG A 67 16.05 -12.66 19.35
CA ARG A 67 15.85 -12.31 17.94
C ARG A 67 16.09 -10.80 17.79
N SER A 68 17.17 -10.42 17.10
CA SER A 68 17.47 -9.02 16.79
C SER A 68 16.58 -8.40 15.71
N SER A 69 15.81 -9.23 14.99
CA SER A 69 14.98 -8.77 13.87
C SER A 69 13.99 -7.64 14.20
N PRO A 70 13.31 -7.58 15.37
CA PRO A 70 12.41 -6.46 15.67
C PRO A 70 13.14 -5.12 15.77
N PHE A 71 14.34 -5.12 16.36
CA PHE A 71 15.15 -3.90 16.48
C PHE A 71 15.65 -3.44 15.12
N GLU A 72 16.12 -4.37 14.28
CA GLU A 72 16.60 -4.06 12.93
C GLU A 72 15.48 -3.55 12.02
N VAL A 73 14.28 -4.13 12.09
CA VAL A 73 13.09 -3.64 11.35
C VAL A 73 12.70 -2.26 11.83
N LYS A 74 12.70 -2.02 13.15
CA LYS A 74 12.42 -0.69 13.71
C LYS A 74 13.37 0.37 13.17
N LYS A 75 14.68 0.09 13.19
CA LYS A 75 15.70 1.00 12.68
C LYS A 75 15.50 1.31 11.19
N GLU A 76 15.13 0.31 10.40
CA GLU A 76 14.88 0.51 8.97
C GLU A 76 13.61 1.31 8.70
N LEU A 77 12.56 1.12 9.51
CA LEU A 77 11.35 1.95 9.47
C LEU A 77 11.66 3.42 9.80
N GLU A 78 12.48 3.67 10.83
CA GLU A 78 12.93 5.02 11.19
C GLU A 78 13.63 5.70 10.01
N ILE A 79 14.53 4.99 9.32
CA ILE A 79 15.22 5.53 8.13
C ILE A 79 14.23 5.83 7.00
N CYS A 80 13.25 4.97 6.76
CA CYS A 80 12.23 5.19 5.72
C CYS A 80 11.37 6.42 6.03
N PHE A 81 10.87 6.56 7.26
CA PHE A 81 10.05 7.71 7.66
C PHE A 81 10.85 9.01 7.66
N ASP A 82 12.12 8.98 8.08
CA ASP A 82 13.00 10.15 7.99
C ASP A 82 13.23 10.56 6.52
N LEU A 83 13.37 9.61 5.61
CA LEU A 83 13.50 9.88 4.18
C LEU A 83 12.22 10.54 3.63
N VAL A 84 11.05 10.00 3.96
CA VAL A 84 9.74 10.57 3.56
C VAL A 84 9.55 11.97 4.12
N HIS A 85 9.89 12.18 5.40
CA HIS A 85 9.80 13.47 6.03
C HIS A 85 10.68 14.52 5.34
N ARG A 86 11.91 14.17 4.95
CA ARG A 86 12.83 15.09 4.26
C ARG A 86 12.41 15.43 2.84
N LEU A 87 12.00 14.42 2.07
CA LEU A 87 11.66 14.60 0.65
C LEU A 87 10.23 15.08 0.44
N GLY A 88 9.38 14.96 1.46
CA GLY A 88 7.97 15.26 1.35
C GLY A 88 7.17 14.10 0.75
N ARG A 89 5.86 14.13 1.02
CA ARG A 89 4.90 13.15 0.52
C ARG A 89 4.41 13.55 -0.87
N GLY A 90 3.90 12.58 -1.62
CA GLY A 90 3.40 12.86 -2.97
C GLY A 90 2.82 11.64 -3.65
N ILE A 91 3.20 11.40 -4.90
CA ILE A 91 2.62 10.33 -5.71
C ILE A 91 3.45 9.07 -5.54
N VAL A 92 2.82 7.97 -5.10
CA VAL A 92 3.42 6.65 -5.07
C VAL A 92 3.02 5.86 -6.31
N TYR A 93 4.01 5.52 -7.12
CA TYR A 93 3.86 4.68 -8.30
C TYR A 93 4.23 3.24 -8.00
N LEU A 94 3.34 2.33 -8.37
CA LEU A 94 3.54 0.88 -8.32
C LEU A 94 3.58 0.38 -9.76
N GLY A 95 4.55 -0.46 -10.13
CA GLY A 95 4.64 -0.90 -11.51
C GLY A 95 5.65 -2.01 -11.76
N SER A 96 5.62 -2.57 -12.97
CA SER A 96 6.50 -3.67 -13.35
C SER A 96 7.98 -3.27 -13.35
N ALA A 97 8.82 -4.09 -12.70
CA ALA A 97 10.28 -4.01 -12.81
C ALA A 97 10.84 -4.53 -14.16
N ARG A 98 10.00 -5.08 -15.03
CA ARG A 98 10.42 -5.87 -16.20
C ARG A 98 10.06 -5.26 -17.55
N ILE A 99 9.26 -4.19 -17.57
CA ILE A 99 8.88 -3.53 -18.82
C ILE A 99 10.07 -2.68 -19.30
N PRO A 100 10.61 -2.91 -20.51
CA PRO A 100 11.79 -2.20 -20.98
C PRO A 100 11.49 -0.76 -21.45
N PRO A 101 12.50 0.13 -21.54
CA PRO A 101 12.34 1.53 -21.96
C PRO A 101 11.70 1.75 -23.33
N ASN A 102 11.79 0.77 -24.24
CA ASN A 102 11.21 0.85 -25.59
C ASN A 102 9.73 0.42 -25.65
N HIS A 103 9.13 0.00 -24.54
CA HIS A 103 7.73 -0.41 -24.49
C HIS A 103 6.80 0.80 -24.33
N SER A 104 5.60 0.77 -24.95
CA SER A 104 4.62 1.86 -24.88
C SER A 104 4.30 2.29 -23.45
N HIS A 105 4.03 1.31 -22.57
CA HIS A 105 3.73 1.56 -21.15
C HIS A 105 4.86 2.27 -20.40
N TYR A 106 6.12 2.09 -20.79
CA TYR A 106 7.24 2.81 -20.18
C TYR A 106 7.15 4.30 -20.51
N LEU A 107 7.00 4.62 -21.80
CA LEU A 107 6.87 6.01 -22.27
C LEU A 107 5.63 6.69 -21.69
N GLN A 108 4.50 5.97 -21.63
CA GLN A 108 3.27 6.47 -21.01
C GLN A 108 3.44 6.73 -19.50
N ALA A 109 4.13 5.83 -18.78
CA ALA A 109 4.39 6.02 -17.35
C ALA A 109 5.35 7.20 -17.08
N GLN A 110 6.36 7.38 -17.92
CA GLN A 110 7.30 8.52 -17.86
C GLN A 110 6.54 9.83 -18.06
N GLU A 111 5.73 9.93 -19.12
CA GLU A 111 4.89 11.11 -19.39
C GLU A 111 3.89 11.39 -18.26
N LEU A 112 3.19 10.35 -17.78
CA LEU A 112 2.25 10.48 -16.68
C LEU A 112 2.92 11.01 -15.42
N SER A 113 4.12 10.51 -15.10
CA SER A 113 4.88 10.98 -13.93
C SER A 113 5.28 12.44 -14.05
N ARG A 114 5.80 12.84 -15.21
CA ARG A 114 6.19 14.23 -15.49
C ARG A 114 5.02 15.20 -15.32
N GLU A 115 3.87 14.85 -15.91
CA GLU A 115 2.68 15.71 -15.87
C GLU A 115 2.03 15.71 -14.49
N ALA A 116 1.89 14.57 -13.84
CA ALA A 116 1.25 14.48 -12.53
C ALA A 116 2.10 15.13 -11.43
N ALA A 117 3.43 14.97 -11.45
CA ALA A 117 4.33 15.64 -10.52
C ALA A 117 4.28 17.17 -10.69
N THR A 118 4.15 17.65 -11.93
CA THR A 118 3.95 19.08 -12.22
C THR A 118 2.59 19.57 -11.73
N LEU A 119 1.51 18.81 -12.00
CA LEU A 119 0.14 19.15 -11.63
C LEU A 119 -0.04 19.25 -10.12
N LEU A 120 0.45 18.26 -9.36
CA LEU A 120 0.28 18.20 -7.92
C LEU A 120 1.33 19.00 -7.14
N ASP A 121 2.46 19.32 -7.78
CA ASP A 121 3.62 19.98 -7.17
C ASP A 121 4.12 19.22 -5.92
N CYS A 122 4.43 17.95 -6.11
CA CYS A 122 4.81 17.04 -5.02
C CYS A 122 5.90 16.05 -5.44
N THR A 123 6.35 15.24 -4.48
CA THR A 123 7.42 14.26 -4.67
C THR A 123 6.91 13.00 -5.35
N THR A 124 7.66 12.50 -6.33
CA THR A 124 7.40 11.19 -6.94
C THR A 124 8.11 10.10 -6.15
N TRP A 125 7.38 9.06 -5.78
CA TRP A 125 7.86 7.91 -5.03
C TRP A 125 7.68 6.61 -5.83
N SER A 126 8.69 5.74 -5.79
CA SER A 126 8.60 4.39 -6.35
C SER A 126 9.49 3.41 -5.57
N GLY A 127 9.49 2.15 -5.97
CA GLY A 127 10.48 1.17 -5.51
C GLY A 127 11.91 1.49 -5.97
N ALA A 128 12.12 2.49 -6.83
CA ALA A 128 13.41 2.88 -7.40
C ALA A 128 14.19 1.69 -8.01
N GLY A 129 13.45 0.76 -8.60
CA GLY A 129 13.95 -0.35 -9.40
C GLY A 129 13.90 -0.04 -10.90
N PRO A 130 14.28 -1.01 -11.76
CA PRO A 130 14.17 -0.86 -13.21
C PRO A 130 12.72 -0.84 -13.70
N GLY A 131 12.53 -0.70 -15.01
CA GLY A 131 11.24 -0.79 -15.67
C GLY A 131 10.34 0.42 -15.38
N LEU A 132 9.07 0.19 -15.07
CA LEU A 132 8.13 1.31 -14.86
C LEU A 132 8.48 2.18 -13.64
N MET A 133 9.21 1.64 -12.65
CA MET A 133 9.71 2.43 -11.52
C MET A 133 10.81 3.42 -11.95
N ASP A 134 11.60 3.04 -12.95
CA ASP A 134 12.62 3.89 -13.56
C ASP A 134 11.96 4.94 -14.46
N ALA A 135 10.96 4.53 -15.26
CA ALA A 135 10.18 5.44 -16.11
C ALA A 135 9.59 6.62 -15.33
N VAL A 136 8.94 6.34 -14.18
CA VAL A 136 8.34 7.40 -13.36
C VAL A 136 9.40 8.26 -12.67
N THR A 137 10.56 7.68 -12.35
CA THR A 137 11.70 8.41 -11.79
C THR A 137 12.22 9.42 -12.80
N GLU A 138 12.48 8.97 -14.04
CA GLU A 138 12.92 9.84 -15.14
C GLU A 138 11.92 10.95 -15.43
N GLY A 139 10.62 10.63 -15.54
CA GLY A 139 9.59 11.61 -15.83
C GLY A 139 9.50 12.72 -14.78
N ALA A 140 9.63 12.38 -13.50
CA ALA A 140 9.62 13.37 -12.42
C ALA A 140 10.90 14.23 -12.38
N LEU A 141 12.06 13.65 -12.71
CA LEU A 141 13.30 14.40 -12.85
C LEU A 141 13.24 15.37 -14.04
N GLU A 142 12.65 14.97 -15.17
CA GLU A 142 12.40 15.86 -16.32
C GLU A 142 11.47 17.04 -15.97
N ALA A 143 10.54 16.84 -15.03
CA ALA A 143 9.68 17.89 -14.49
C ALA A 143 10.38 18.79 -13.46
N GLU A 144 11.67 18.55 -13.17
CA GLU A 144 12.43 19.20 -12.10
C GLU A 144 11.76 19.08 -10.72
N LYS A 145 11.08 17.94 -10.47
CA LYS A 145 10.40 17.64 -9.20
C LYS A 145 11.23 16.70 -8.33
N PRO A 146 11.01 16.72 -6.99
CA PRO A 146 11.70 15.80 -6.10
C PRO A 146 11.33 14.35 -6.38
N VAL A 147 12.31 13.45 -6.26
CA VAL A 147 12.11 12.01 -6.41
C VAL A 147 12.65 11.25 -5.21
N GLY A 148 11.84 10.34 -4.68
CA GLY A 148 12.14 9.46 -3.56
C GLY A 148 12.05 7.98 -3.95
N GLY A 149 12.90 7.15 -3.35
CA GLY A 149 12.96 5.71 -3.64
C GLY A 149 13.05 4.82 -2.41
N ILE A 150 12.27 3.75 -2.37
CA ILE A 150 12.38 2.73 -1.32
C ILE A 150 12.63 1.37 -1.96
N LYS A 151 13.92 1.07 -2.14
CA LYS A 151 14.42 -0.13 -2.83
C LYS A 151 14.37 -1.34 -1.92
N ILE A 152 14.48 -2.52 -2.54
CA ILE A 152 14.75 -3.78 -1.86
C ILE A 152 15.97 -4.44 -2.51
N GLU A 153 16.78 -5.16 -1.73
CA GLU A 153 18.01 -5.78 -2.25
C GLU A 153 17.77 -6.79 -3.40
N LYS A 154 16.62 -7.46 -3.41
CA LYS A 154 16.24 -8.45 -4.43
C LYS A 154 14.93 -8.07 -5.09
N GLU A 155 15.00 -7.75 -6.38
CA GLU A 155 13.86 -7.27 -7.16
C GLU A 155 13.73 -8.08 -8.45
N ALA A 156 12.49 -8.37 -8.86
CA ALA A 156 12.19 -9.22 -10.03
C ALA A 156 12.79 -10.65 -10.03
N GLY A 157 13.42 -11.09 -8.94
CA GLY A 157 14.12 -12.38 -8.84
C GLY A 157 15.65 -12.26 -8.93
N GLU A 158 16.15 -11.08 -9.27
CA GLU A 158 17.57 -10.77 -9.40
C GLU A 158 18.05 -9.97 -8.18
N TRP A 159 19.29 -10.23 -7.76
CA TRP A 159 19.94 -9.35 -6.80
C TRP A 159 20.25 -8.05 -7.52
N THR A 160 19.85 -6.92 -6.95
CA THR A 160 20.36 -5.63 -7.41
C THR A 160 21.88 -5.68 -7.30
N ALA A 161 22.59 -5.62 -8.44
CA ALA A 161 24.07 -5.75 -8.47
C ALA A 161 24.78 -4.67 -7.63
N SER A 162 24.03 -3.63 -7.25
CA SER A 162 24.46 -2.52 -6.44
C SER A 162 23.34 -2.13 -5.47
N LYS A 163 23.69 -1.85 -4.21
CA LYS A 163 22.77 -1.17 -3.27
C LYS A 163 22.45 0.26 -3.70
N PHE A 164 23.16 0.78 -4.70
CA PHE A 164 23.02 2.13 -5.20
C PHE A 164 22.10 2.20 -6.43
N HIS A 165 21.33 3.28 -6.51
CA HIS A 165 20.60 3.64 -7.73
C HIS A 165 21.60 4.13 -8.81
N PRO A 166 21.38 3.84 -10.10
CA PRO A 166 22.30 4.23 -11.18
C PRO A 166 22.55 5.74 -11.28
N TYR A 167 21.53 6.57 -11.01
CA TYR A 167 21.62 8.02 -11.19
C TYR A 167 20.89 8.86 -10.11
N LEU A 168 20.15 8.23 -9.19
CA LEU A 168 19.53 8.99 -8.10
C LEU A 168 20.59 9.29 -7.03
N PRO A 169 20.58 10.49 -6.43
CA PRO A 169 21.47 10.79 -5.31
C PRO A 169 21.22 9.86 -4.12
N PRO A 170 22.25 9.39 -3.39
CA PRO A 170 22.09 8.47 -2.26
C PRO A 170 21.17 8.98 -1.14
N GLN A 171 21.02 10.30 -1.00
CA GLN A 171 20.12 10.91 -0.02
C GLN A 171 18.63 10.84 -0.41
N ASN A 172 18.32 10.45 -1.65
CA ASN A 172 16.97 10.38 -2.19
C ASN A 172 16.35 8.98 -2.13
N TYR A 173 17.10 7.95 -1.74
CA TYR A 173 16.55 6.60 -1.61
C TYR A 173 17.14 5.83 -0.44
N HIS A 174 16.43 4.80 -0.02
CA HIS A 174 16.92 3.80 0.91
C HIS A 174 16.74 2.41 0.34
N THR A 175 17.75 1.55 0.50
CA THR A 175 17.68 0.14 0.11
C THR A 175 17.39 -0.71 1.33
N CYS A 176 16.13 -1.10 1.47
CA CYS A 176 15.67 -1.92 2.58
C CYS A 176 16.17 -3.35 2.44
N ARG A 177 16.41 -3.99 3.59
CA ARG A 177 16.63 -5.41 3.74
C ARG A 177 15.34 -6.13 4.13
N PHE A 178 14.45 -5.47 4.86
CA PHE A 178 13.16 -6.00 5.26
C PHE A 178 12.04 -5.45 4.37
N PHE A 179 11.34 -6.37 3.71
CA PHE A 179 10.22 -6.04 2.85
C PHE A 179 9.09 -5.29 3.58
N SER A 180 8.89 -5.60 4.87
CA SER A 180 7.93 -4.89 5.71
C SER A 180 8.28 -3.41 5.86
N ALA A 181 9.56 -3.06 6.02
CA ALA A 181 9.98 -1.67 6.16
C ALA A 181 9.77 -0.90 4.85
N ARG A 182 10.12 -1.52 3.71
CA ARG A 182 9.84 -0.96 2.37
C ARG A 182 8.37 -0.60 2.19
N LYS A 183 7.48 -1.55 2.51
CA LYS A 183 6.03 -1.38 2.41
C LYS A 183 5.51 -0.21 3.25
N HIS A 184 5.90 -0.16 4.52
CA HIS A 184 5.50 0.93 5.42
C HIS A 184 6.03 2.29 4.95
N GLY A 185 7.26 2.35 4.43
CA GLY A 185 7.81 3.57 3.87
C GLY A 185 7.01 4.07 2.66
N LEU A 186 6.61 3.19 1.75
CA LEU A 186 5.80 3.56 0.58
C LEU A 186 4.40 4.01 1.01
N VAL A 187 3.80 3.35 2.01
CA VAL A 187 2.54 3.79 2.61
C VAL A 187 2.68 5.18 3.25
N ASP A 188 3.72 5.41 4.05
CA ASP A 188 3.94 6.73 4.67
C ASP A 188 4.15 7.85 3.63
N ALA A 189 4.77 7.53 2.49
CA ALA A 189 5.01 8.47 1.40
C ALA A 189 3.74 9.05 0.75
N VAL A 190 2.58 8.41 0.91
CA VAL A 190 1.30 8.87 0.32
C VAL A 190 0.28 9.39 1.35
N ILE A 191 0.47 9.12 2.64
CA ILE A 191 -0.49 9.53 3.68
C ILE A 191 -0.59 11.06 3.75
N ARG A 192 -1.81 11.60 3.67
CA ARG A 192 -2.02 13.05 3.82
C ARG A 192 -2.14 13.43 5.30
N ASN A 193 -1.36 14.41 5.73
CA ASN A 193 -1.41 14.97 7.09
C ASN A 193 -2.19 16.28 7.17
N ASN A 194 -2.32 16.98 6.04
CA ASN A 194 -3.02 18.26 5.97
C ASN A 194 -3.66 18.45 4.59
N VAL A 195 -4.58 19.42 4.49
CA VAL A 195 -5.35 19.68 3.27
C VAL A 195 -4.51 20.22 2.12
N SER A 196 -3.37 20.86 2.40
CA SER A 196 -2.47 21.40 1.37
C SER A 196 -1.60 20.34 0.70
N GLU A 197 -1.38 19.20 1.36
CA GLU A 197 -0.69 18.07 0.75
C GLU A 197 -1.56 17.42 -0.33
N LYS A 198 -0.98 17.28 -1.53
CA LYS A 198 -1.55 16.56 -2.65
C LYS A 198 -0.73 15.30 -2.88
N THR A 199 -1.35 14.15 -2.69
CA THR A 199 -0.73 12.83 -2.84
C THR A 199 -1.59 11.95 -3.72
N ALA A 200 -1.06 10.86 -4.25
CA ALA A 200 -1.85 9.90 -5.02
C ALA A 200 -1.19 8.53 -5.02
N ILE A 201 -1.97 7.47 -5.19
CA ILE A 201 -1.45 6.16 -5.59
C ILE A 201 -1.75 5.96 -7.06
N ILE A 202 -0.75 5.55 -7.84
CA ILE A 202 -0.93 5.18 -9.25
C ILE A 202 -0.34 3.79 -9.47
N ALA A 203 -1.23 2.81 -9.69
CA ALA A 203 -0.87 1.45 -10.07
C ALA A 203 -0.77 1.34 -11.60
N LEU A 204 0.46 1.23 -12.09
CA LEU A 204 0.82 0.96 -13.48
C LEU A 204 0.84 -0.55 -13.75
N PRO A 205 0.76 -0.99 -15.03
CA PRO A 205 0.87 -2.39 -15.40
C PRO A 205 2.03 -3.12 -14.72
N GLY A 206 1.71 -4.23 -14.06
CA GLY A 206 2.59 -4.84 -13.08
C GLY A 206 2.30 -6.30 -12.78
N GLY A 207 3.29 -6.95 -12.15
CA GLY A 207 3.21 -8.35 -11.74
C GLY A 207 2.86 -8.51 -10.26
N ILE A 208 3.26 -9.65 -9.68
CA ILE A 208 2.95 -10.00 -8.28
C ILE A 208 3.35 -8.91 -7.28
N GLY A 209 4.53 -8.30 -7.42
CA GLY A 209 4.97 -7.25 -6.50
C GLY A 209 4.07 -6.01 -6.56
N THR A 210 3.67 -5.59 -7.76
CA THR A 210 2.72 -4.49 -7.96
C THR A 210 1.36 -4.83 -7.37
N LEU A 211 0.86 -6.05 -7.61
CA LEU A 211 -0.43 -6.49 -7.06
C LEU A 211 -0.41 -6.56 -5.52
N ASP A 212 0.69 -7.03 -4.93
CA ASP A 212 0.86 -7.08 -3.47
C ASP A 212 0.77 -5.68 -2.84
N GLU A 213 1.50 -4.71 -3.36
CA GLU A 213 1.44 -3.32 -2.88
C GLU A 213 0.07 -2.67 -3.16
N MET A 214 -0.51 -2.92 -4.34
CA MET A 214 -1.81 -2.39 -4.74
C MET A 214 -2.93 -2.90 -3.81
N PHE A 215 -2.97 -4.19 -3.51
CA PHE A 215 -3.97 -4.77 -2.62
C PHE A 215 -3.72 -4.44 -1.14
N GLU A 216 -2.47 -4.29 -0.72
CA GLU A 216 -2.15 -3.81 0.63
C GLU A 216 -2.70 -2.40 0.86
N ILE A 217 -2.46 -1.47 -0.07
CA ILE A 217 -2.97 -0.10 0.00
C ILE A 217 -4.50 -0.09 -0.06
N LEU A 218 -5.11 -0.89 -0.95
CA LEU A 218 -6.56 -1.01 -1.03
C LEU A 218 -7.17 -1.46 0.31
N ALA A 219 -6.57 -2.47 0.95
CA ALA A 219 -6.99 -2.93 2.27
C ALA A 219 -6.81 -1.85 3.35
N LEU A 220 -5.73 -1.06 3.29
CA LEU A 220 -5.51 0.05 4.22
C LEU A 220 -6.53 1.18 4.05
N ILE A 221 -6.98 1.47 2.82
CA ILE A 221 -8.06 2.43 2.56
C ILE A 221 -9.38 1.87 3.09
N GLN A 222 -9.69 0.61 2.81
CA GLN A 222 -10.89 -0.08 3.30
C GLN A 222 -10.95 -0.08 4.85
N LEU A 223 -9.81 -0.26 5.52
CA LEU A 223 -9.67 -0.24 6.98
C LEU A 223 -9.57 1.17 7.58
N GLU A 224 -9.78 2.22 6.77
CA GLU A 224 -9.71 3.62 7.17
C GLU A 224 -8.35 4.02 7.78
N ARG A 225 -7.28 3.29 7.42
CA ARG A 225 -5.90 3.60 7.83
C ARG A 225 -5.23 4.61 6.92
N ILE A 226 -5.66 4.65 5.66
CA ILE A 226 -5.36 5.70 4.69
C ILE A 226 -6.69 6.35 4.31
N GLY A 227 -6.72 7.67 4.16
CA GLY A 227 -7.87 8.33 3.56
C GLY A 227 -9.03 8.69 4.51
N SER A 228 -8.99 8.28 5.78
CA SER A 228 -10.13 8.41 6.71
C SER A 228 -10.49 9.85 7.06
N ALA A 229 -9.49 10.68 7.36
CA ALA A 229 -9.68 12.12 7.55
C ALA A 229 -9.48 12.91 6.24
N LEU A 230 -8.49 12.50 5.45
CA LEU A 230 -8.07 13.16 4.21
C LEU A 230 -7.95 12.12 3.10
N PRO A 231 -8.94 12.02 2.20
CA PRO A 231 -8.96 11.03 1.13
C PRO A 231 -7.70 11.10 0.26
N VAL A 232 -7.24 9.94 -0.22
CA VAL A 232 -6.12 9.83 -1.15
C VAL A 232 -6.64 9.20 -2.45
N PRO A 233 -6.45 9.83 -3.62
CA PRO A 233 -6.89 9.26 -4.88
C PRO A 233 -6.03 8.05 -5.22
N PHE A 234 -6.69 6.94 -5.55
CA PHE A 234 -6.05 5.70 -6.00
C PHE A 234 -6.44 5.43 -7.45
N ILE A 235 -5.49 5.51 -8.36
CA ILE A 235 -5.67 5.29 -9.79
C ILE A 235 -5.08 3.94 -10.19
N VAL A 236 -5.82 3.18 -10.99
CA VAL A 236 -5.37 1.96 -11.67
C VAL A 236 -5.29 2.24 -13.16
N MET A 237 -4.08 2.22 -13.72
CA MET A 237 -3.83 2.44 -15.14
C MET A 237 -4.07 1.16 -15.92
N ASN A 238 -5.22 1.08 -16.59
CA ASN A 238 -5.64 -0.04 -17.41
C ASN A 238 -5.19 0.12 -18.88
N TYR A 239 -3.92 0.47 -19.09
CA TYR A 239 -3.36 0.59 -20.44
C TYR A 239 -3.57 -0.71 -21.22
N ASP A 240 -4.07 -0.59 -22.45
CA ASP A 240 -4.34 -1.73 -23.34
C ASP A 240 -5.14 -2.86 -22.68
N ALA A 241 -6.06 -2.51 -21.77
CA ALA A 241 -6.89 -3.47 -21.03
C ALA A 241 -6.08 -4.44 -20.13
N PHE A 242 -4.88 -4.06 -19.70
CA PHE A 242 -3.98 -4.91 -18.89
C PHE A 242 -4.64 -5.51 -17.65
N TYR A 243 -5.46 -4.74 -16.93
CA TYR A 243 -6.14 -5.15 -15.70
C TYR A 243 -7.55 -5.69 -15.93
N SER A 244 -8.07 -5.76 -17.16
CA SER A 244 -9.45 -6.20 -17.41
C SER A 244 -9.78 -7.56 -16.82
N LYS A 245 -8.86 -8.53 -16.89
CA LYS A 245 -9.06 -9.86 -16.25
C LYS A 245 -9.02 -9.83 -14.72
N LEU A 246 -8.27 -8.90 -14.13
CA LEU A 246 -8.30 -8.69 -12.69
C LEU A 246 -9.62 -8.05 -12.25
N LEU A 247 -10.12 -7.09 -13.02
CA LEU A 247 -11.40 -6.43 -12.76
C LEU A 247 -12.57 -7.43 -12.87
N GLU A 248 -12.57 -8.31 -13.88
CA GLU A 248 -13.51 -9.45 -13.99
C GLU A 248 -13.41 -10.40 -12.78
N PHE A 249 -12.21 -10.63 -12.25
CA PHE A 249 -12.01 -11.45 -11.05
C PHE A 249 -12.60 -10.77 -9.80
N ILE A 250 -12.42 -9.46 -9.64
CA ILE A 250 -13.03 -8.69 -8.55
C ILE A 250 -14.56 -8.75 -8.63
N GLU A 251 -15.13 -8.61 -9.83
CA GLU A 251 -16.58 -8.78 -10.04
C GLU A 251 -17.05 -10.18 -9.63
N THR A 252 -16.25 -11.21 -9.91
CA THR A 252 -16.53 -12.58 -9.42
C THR A 252 -16.55 -12.63 -7.89
N CYS A 253 -15.62 -11.96 -7.20
CA CYS A 253 -15.60 -11.85 -5.74
C CYS A 253 -16.84 -11.15 -5.20
N GLU A 254 -17.33 -10.10 -5.86
CA GLU A 254 -18.59 -9.43 -5.49
C GLU A 254 -19.79 -10.37 -5.66
N ASN A 255 -19.86 -11.09 -6.78
CA ASN A 255 -20.94 -12.03 -7.07
C ASN A 255 -20.99 -13.21 -6.09
N LEU A 256 -19.83 -13.66 -5.60
CA LEU A 256 -19.72 -14.71 -4.58
C LEU A 256 -19.88 -14.19 -3.14
N GLY A 257 -19.96 -12.87 -2.94
CA GLY A 257 -20.13 -12.24 -1.63
C GLY A 257 -18.87 -12.24 -0.76
N THR A 258 -17.68 -12.42 -1.35
CA THR A 258 -16.40 -12.26 -0.63
C THR A 258 -15.97 -10.79 -0.53
N VAL A 259 -16.63 -9.93 -1.31
CA VAL A 259 -16.51 -8.46 -1.33
C VAL A 259 -17.93 -7.91 -1.47
N SER A 260 -18.27 -6.81 -0.79
CA SER A 260 -19.59 -6.19 -0.98
C SER A 260 -19.68 -5.56 -2.38
N LYS A 261 -20.85 -5.63 -3.01
CA LYS A 261 -21.05 -5.04 -4.34
C LYS A 261 -20.71 -3.55 -4.35
N GLY A 262 -19.83 -3.13 -5.25
CA GLY A 262 -19.42 -1.74 -5.38
C GLY A 262 -18.35 -1.28 -4.38
N GLU A 263 -17.91 -2.15 -3.47
CA GLU A 263 -16.96 -1.79 -2.42
C GLU A 263 -15.60 -1.42 -3.01
N VAL A 264 -14.99 -2.28 -3.81
CA VAL A 264 -13.69 -1.99 -4.44
C VAL A 264 -13.79 -0.84 -5.44
N SER A 265 -14.85 -0.83 -6.26
CA SER A 265 -15.00 0.20 -7.30
C SER A 265 -15.19 1.61 -6.74
N ALA A 266 -15.61 1.74 -5.47
CA ALA A 266 -15.66 3.02 -4.77
C ALA A 266 -14.29 3.49 -4.24
N LEU A 267 -13.29 2.61 -4.12
CA LEU A 267 -11.99 2.91 -3.52
C LEU A 267 -10.92 3.35 -4.52
N TRP A 268 -11.12 3.07 -5.81
CA TRP A 268 -10.16 3.43 -6.86
C TRP A 268 -10.82 3.99 -8.11
N LYS A 269 -10.03 4.63 -8.95
CA LYS A 269 -10.41 5.07 -10.29
C LYS A 269 -9.62 4.28 -11.32
N VAL A 270 -10.32 3.53 -12.17
CA VAL A 270 -9.69 2.90 -13.33
C VAL A 270 -9.60 3.93 -14.47
N CYS A 271 -8.41 4.09 -15.04
CA CYS A 271 -8.15 4.99 -16.16
C CYS A 271 -7.50 4.24 -17.31
N ASN A 272 -7.93 4.47 -18.54
CA ASN A 272 -7.41 3.77 -19.72
C ASN A 272 -6.24 4.51 -20.40
N ASN A 273 -5.99 5.76 -20.03
CA ASN A 273 -4.94 6.62 -20.58
C ASN A 273 -4.53 7.72 -19.59
N ASN A 274 -3.42 8.40 -19.87
CA ASN A 274 -2.85 9.46 -19.02
C ASN A 274 -3.81 10.63 -18.82
N PHE A 275 -4.53 11.02 -19.87
CA PHE A 275 -5.48 12.12 -19.84
C PHE A 275 -6.58 11.90 -18.80
N GLU A 276 -7.19 10.72 -18.76
CA GLU A 276 -8.20 10.36 -17.75
C GLU A 276 -7.65 10.43 -16.33
N ALA A 277 -6.41 9.95 -16.12
CA ALA A 277 -5.76 9.98 -14.81
C ALA A 277 -5.47 11.41 -14.34
N LEU A 278 -4.92 12.26 -15.21
CA LEU A 278 -4.59 13.64 -14.89
C LEU A 278 -5.84 14.50 -14.68
N THR A 279 -6.88 14.28 -15.49
CA THR A 279 -8.19 14.94 -15.30
C THR A 279 -8.78 14.59 -13.94
N TYR A 280 -8.78 13.30 -13.59
CA TYR A 280 -9.27 12.87 -12.28
C TYR A 280 -8.45 13.47 -11.12
N LEU A 281 -7.13 13.56 -11.24
CA LEU A 281 -6.29 14.21 -10.22
C LEU A 281 -6.58 15.71 -10.10
N ALA A 282 -6.79 16.41 -11.22
CA ALA A 282 -7.13 17.82 -11.23
C ALA A 282 -8.48 18.07 -10.55
N GLU A 283 -9.51 17.29 -10.93
CA GLU A 283 -10.84 17.35 -10.33
C GLU A 283 -10.82 17.02 -8.82
N PHE A 284 -10.10 15.97 -8.42
CA PHE A 284 -10.00 15.55 -7.03
C PHE A 284 -9.43 16.64 -6.12
N TYR A 285 -8.49 17.43 -6.63
CA TYR A 285 -7.80 18.50 -5.89
C TYR A 285 -8.30 19.91 -6.22
N ASP A 286 -9.37 20.05 -6.99
CA ASP A 286 -9.92 21.34 -7.47
C ASP A 286 -8.83 22.23 -8.12
N LEU A 287 -8.03 21.62 -9.00
CA LEU A 287 -6.96 22.28 -9.72
C LEU A 287 -7.43 22.74 -11.11
N PRO A 288 -6.94 23.88 -11.61
CA PRO A 288 -7.25 24.31 -12.97
C PRO A 288 -6.71 23.28 -13.97
N ASP A 289 -7.59 22.83 -14.87
CA ASP A 289 -7.31 21.83 -15.89
C ASP A 289 -6.02 22.15 -16.67
N GLY A 290 -4.99 21.33 -16.47
CA GLY A 290 -3.73 21.40 -17.22
C GLY A 290 -3.91 21.08 -18.71
N SER A 291 -5.05 20.47 -19.08
CA SER A 291 -5.43 20.10 -20.46
C SER A 291 -5.58 21.31 -21.39
N ALA A 292 -5.91 22.49 -20.86
CA ALA A 292 -5.97 23.72 -21.66
C ALA A 292 -4.61 24.10 -22.28
N LYS A 293 -3.49 23.71 -21.65
CA LYS A 293 -2.15 23.92 -22.24
C LYS A 293 -1.81 22.88 -23.30
N LEU A 294 -2.16 21.60 -23.12
CA LEU A 294 -1.89 20.55 -24.10
C LEU A 294 -2.65 20.76 -25.41
N GLU A 295 -3.95 21.11 -25.37
CA GLU A 295 -4.70 21.43 -26.59
C GLU A 295 -4.15 22.66 -27.31
N THR A 296 -3.65 23.65 -26.56
CA THR A 296 -3.09 24.88 -27.13
C THR A 296 -1.74 24.64 -27.79
N GLU A 297 -0.92 23.71 -27.29
CA GLU A 297 0.34 23.32 -27.93
C GLU A 297 0.15 22.40 -29.14
N LEU A 298 -0.77 21.43 -29.07
CA LEU A 298 -1.15 20.57 -30.22
C LEU A 298 -1.72 21.38 -31.40
N ARG A 299 -2.44 22.47 -31.13
CA ARG A 299 -2.92 23.41 -32.17
C ARG A 299 -1.80 24.26 -32.78
N LYS A 300 -0.71 24.52 -32.07
CA LYS A 300 0.45 25.28 -32.58
C LYS A 300 1.37 24.45 -33.47
N THR A 301 1.38 23.12 -33.31
CA THR A 301 2.23 22.20 -34.08
C THR A 301 1.58 21.68 -35.37
N THR A 302 0.31 22.02 -35.64
CA THR A 302 -0.35 21.67 -36.90
C THR A 302 -0.14 22.80 -37.91
N PRO A 303 0.66 22.61 -38.99
CA PRO A 303 0.79 23.65 -39.99
C PRO A 303 -0.55 23.82 -40.69
N THR A 304 -1.11 25.03 -40.66
CA THR A 304 -2.17 25.45 -41.56
C THR A 304 -1.70 25.23 -42.99
N ARG A 305 -2.21 24.18 -43.64
CA ARG A 305 -2.15 24.03 -45.10
C ARG A 305 -2.98 25.15 -45.70
N GLY A 306 -2.32 26.26 -46.01
CA GLY A 306 -2.78 27.25 -46.99
C GLY A 306 -2.38 26.85 -48.39
#